data_AF-A0A7Y0AU74-F1
#
_entry.id   AF-A0A7Y0AU74-F1
#
_cell.length_a   1.000
_cell.length_b   1.000
_cell.length_c   1.000
_cell.angle_alpha   90.00
_cell.angle_beta   90.00
_cell.angle_gamma   90.00
#
_symmetry.space_group_name_H-M   'P 1'
#
loop_
_entity.id
_entity.type
_entity.pdbx_description
1 polymer ?
#
loop_
_entity_poly.entity_id
_entity_poly.type
_entity_poly.pdbx_seq_one_letter_code
_entity_poly.pdbx_strand_id
1 'polypeptide(L)'
;MVDLLTTLRQRFPASDPRVADLEGAFNNVNSFVPIVTKWKVEAGSNRHLSPAGVASAYRKRMGENVMQEVRRMHTLIKDSRQKLDEARVNVGKPKYDPSDMMAAAHRREIREFLRTVDTSQRLSLVLGEKADPIFAAAALELPTVVSGLPEEQAAMVREVYAERNHPDVLEHIQVREEALEVMAAFASVFKEDVRKQAGIDNKKAFEAWYDTGTEPEAA
;
A
#
# COMPACT_ATOMS: atom_id res chain seq x y z
N MET A 1 17.93 -5.63 -12.69
CA MET A 1 17.31 -6.17 -11.46
C MET A 1 18.12 -5.89 -10.19
N VAL A 2 19.45 -6.06 -10.20
CA VAL A 2 20.35 -5.79 -9.05
C VAL A 2 20.27 -4.35 -8.49
N ASP A 3 19.95 -3.38 -9.36
CA ASP A 3 19.87 -1.97 -8.99
C ASP A 3 18.71 -1.65 -8.03
N LEU A 4 17.49 -2.14 -8.34
CA LEU A 4 16.28 -1.89 -7.53
C LEU A 4 16.36 -2.47 -6.11
N LEU A 5 17.01 -3.63 -5.94
CA LEU A 5 17.28 -4.24 -4.63
C LEU A 5 18.20 -3.39 -3.77
N THR A 6 19.21 -2.82 -4.41
CA THR A 6 20.18 -1.97 -3.75
C THR A 6 19.51 -0.65 -3.36
N THR A 7 18.71 -0.06 -4.25
CA THR A 7 17.91 1.14 -3.96
C THR A 7 16.91 0.92 -2.82
N LEU A 8 16.21 -0.23 -2.80
CA LEU A 8 15.24 -0.53 -1.74
C LEU A 8 15.93 -0.66 -0.39
N ARG A 9 17.03 -1.43 -0.29
CA ARG A 9 17.75 -1.61 0.99
C ARG A 9 18.49 -0.36 1.46
N GLN A 10 18.92 0.49 0.54
CA GLN A 10 19.53 1.78 0.87
C GLN A 10 18.50 2.78 1.40
N ARG A 11 17.29 2.81 0.81
CA ARG A 11 16.20 3.70 1.25
C ARG A 11 15.46 3.18 2.48
N PHE A 12 15.31 1.87 2.60
CA PHE A 12 14.49 1.19 3.60
C PHE A 12 15.32 0.08 4.27
N PRO A 13 16.12 0.43 5.30
CA PRO A 13 16.93 -0.54 6.00
C PRO A 13 16.05 -1.63 6.65
N ALA A 14 16.56 -2.86 6.70
CA ALA A 14 15.93 -4.01 7.37
C ALA A 14 15.53 -3.72 8.83
N SER A 15 16.24 -2.80 9.49
CA SER A 15 15.99 -2.38 10.86
C SER A 15 14.83 -1.40 11.01
N ASP A 16 14.26 -0.88 9.92
CA ASP A 16 13.13 0.06 9.99
C ASP A 16 11.83 -0.71 10.28
N PRO A 17 11.23 -0.57 11.48
CA PRO A 17 10.04 -1.32 11.87
C PRO A 17 8.83 -1.01 10.99
N ARG A 18 8.85 0.12 10.26
CA ARG A 18 7.75 0.57 9.39
C ARG A 18 7.59 -0.29 8.14
N VAL A 19 8.62 -1.04 7.77
CA VAL A 19 8.73 -1.80 6.51
C VAL A 19 9.31 -3.21 6.69
N ALA A 20 9.59 -3.62 7.92
CA ALA A 20 10.24 -4.90 8.23
C ALA A 20 9.48 -6.13 7.68
N ASP A 21 8.14 -6.09 7.65
CA ASP A 21 7.31 -7.16 7.10
C ASP A 21 7.39 -7.25 5.56
N LEU A 22 7.70 -6.14 4.88
CA LEU A 22 7.86 -6.11 3.42
C LEU A 22 9.17 -6.77 2.98
N GLU A 23 10.20 -6.72 3.82
CA GLU A 23 11.51 -7.30 3.53
C GLU A 23 11.43 -8.81 3.31
N GLY A 24 10.63 -9.52 4.13
CA GLY A 24 10.45 -10.96 3.99
C GLY A 24 9.92 -11.36 2.62
N ALA A 25 8.85 -10.70 2.15
CA ALA A 25 8.28 -10.94 0.84
C ALA A 25 9.26 -10.59 -0.30
N PHE A 26 10.02 -9.51 -0.14
CA PHE A 26 11.04 -9.11 -1.11
C PHE A 26 12.19 -10.11 -1.22
N ASN A 27 12.75 -10.54 -0.07
CA ASN A 27 13.83 -11.51 0.00
C ASN A 27 13.40 -12.87 -0.57
N ASN A 28 12.16 -13.30 -0.29
CA ASN A 28 11.60 -14.54 -0.84
C ASN A 28 11.57 -14.50 -2.37
N VAL A 29 11.03 -13.44 -2.96
CA VAL A 29 10.92 -13.33 -4.43
C VAL A 29 12.30 -13.19 -5.07
N ASN A 30 13.19 -12.39 -4.49
CA ASN A 30 14.56 -12.23 -4.99
C ASN A 30 15.38 -13.53 -4.91
N SER A 31 15.10 -14.41 -3.95
CA SER A 31 15.79 -15.70 -3.83
C SER A 31 15.63 -16.58 -5.07
N PHE A 32 14.58 -16.39 -5.86
CA PHE A 32 14.34 -17.14 -7.08
C PHE A 32 15.19 -16.69 -8.26
N VAL A 33 15.74 -15.47 -8.27
CA VAL A 33 16.55 -14.95 -9.39
C VAL A 33 17.69 -15.90 -9.79
N PRO A 34 18.56 -16.37 -8.88
CA PRO A 34 19.62 -17.32 -9.23
C PRO A 34 19.11 -18.75 -9.45
N ILE A 35 17.91 -19.09 -8.96
CA ILE A 35 17.36 -20.45 -8.98
C ILE A 35 16.65 -20.74 -10.31
N VAL A 36 15.93 -19.76 -10.85
CA VAL A 36 15.15 -19.88 -12.10
C VAL A 36 16.04 -20.35 -13.26
N THR A 37 17.25 -19.78 -13.40
CA THR A 37 18.21 -20.22 -14.42
C THR A 37 18.67 -21.67 -14.22
N LYS A 38 18.87 -22.11 -12.96
CA LYS A 38 19.28 -23.49 -12.65
C LYS A 38 18.22 -24.50 -13.02
N TRP A 39 16.94 -24.19 -12.76
CA TRP A 39 15.84 -25.10 -13.09
C TRP A 39 15.71 -25.38 -14.59
N LYS A 40 16.04 -24.40 -15.43
CA LYS A 40 16.06 -24.60 -16.89
C LYS A 40 17.14 -25.61 -17.31
N VAL A 41 18.32 -25.54 -16.69
CA VAL A 41 19.44 -26.48 -16.92
C VAL A 41 19.11 -27.88 -16.40
N GLU A 42 18.52 -27.97 -15.20
CA GLU A 42 18.07 -29.23 -14.61
C GLU A 42 17.02 -29.94 -15.48
N ALA A 43 16.01 -29.21 -15.94
CA ALA A 43 14.98 -29.76 -16.82
C ALA A 43 15.58 -30.25 -18.15
N GLY A 44 16.51 -29.49 -18.75
CA GLY A 44 17.19 -29.87 -19.99
C GLY A 44 18.15 -31.06 -19.86
N SER A 45 18.57 -31.40 -18.65
CA SER A 45 19.45 -32.55 -18.39
C SER A 45 18.68 -33.87 -18.30
N ASN A 46 17.34 -33.82 -18.22
CA ASN A 46 16.51 -35.01 -18.17
C ASN A 46 16.35 -35.64 -19.56
N ARG A 47 17.04 -36.77 -19.79
CA ARG A 47 17.01 -37.52 -21.06
C ARG A 47 15.65 -38.10 -21.44
N HIS A 48 14.70 -38.14 -20.52
CA HIS A 48 13.35 -38.66 -20.75
C HIS A 48 12.35 -37.59 -21.23
N LEU A 49 12.75 -36.32 -21.27
CA LEU A 49 11.88 -35.23 -21.72
C LEU A 49 12.20 -34.82 -23.15
N SER A 50 11.16 -34.68 -23.97
CA SER A 50 11.28 -33.97 -25.25
C SER A 50 11.56 -32.48 -24.99
N PRO A 51 12.01 -31.70 -26.00
CA PRO A 51 12.18 -30.26 -25.84
C PRO A 51 10.91 -29.55 -25.33
N ALA A 52 9.73 -29.97 -25.81
CA ALA A 52 8.45 -29.47 -25.31
C ALA A 52 8.17 -29.90 -23.86
N GLY A 53 8.52 -31.13 -23.49
CA GLY A 53 8.42 -31.63 -22.12
C GLY A 53 9.34 -30.90 -21.14
N VAL A 54 10.55 -30.53 -21.57
CA VAL A 54 11.47 -29.68 -20.79
C VAL A 54 10.86 -28.30 -20.53
N ALA A 55 10.29 -27.67 -21.56
CA ALA A 55 9.65 -26.36 -21.43
C ALA A 55 8.43 -26.41 -20.50
N SER A 56 7.56 -27.41 -20.63
CA SER A 56 6.39 -27.58 -19.74
C SER A 56 6.80 -27.88 -18.31
N ALA A 57 7.77 -28.78 -18.07
CA ALA A 57 8.27 -29.07 -16.73
C ALA A 57 8.86 -27.82 -16.05
N TYR A 58 9.60 -27.01 -16.82
CA TYR A 58 10.16 -25.76 -16.34
C TYR A 58 9.07 -24.71 -16.02
N ARG A 59 8.09 -24.53 -16.91
CA ARG A 59 6.93 -23.64 -16.68
C ARG A 59 6.15 -24.07 -15.45
N LYS A 60 5.77 -25.34 -15.34
CA LYS A 60 5.08 -25.89 -14.16
C LYS A 60 5.80 -25.51 -12.87
N ARG A 61 7.12 -25.74 -12.79
CA ARG A 61 7.90 -25.40 -11.59
C ARG A 61 7.93 -23.90 -11.28
N MET A 62 8.02 -23.05 -12.30
CA MET A 62 7.90 -21.59 -12.13
C MET A 62 6.51 -21.18 -11.64
N GLY A 63 5.45 -21.78 -12.16
CA GLY A 63 4.07 -21.51 -11.74
C GLY A 63 3.83 -21.86 -10.28
N GLU A 64 4.29 -23.05 -9.86
CA GLU A 64 4.11 -23.57 -8.50
C GLU A 64 4.90 -22.78 -7.45
N ASN A 65 6.12 -22.33 -7.78
CA ASN A 65 7.02 -21.74 -6.78
C ASN A 65 7.11 -20.21 -6.93
N VAL A 66 7.42 -19.74 -8.13
CA VAL A 66 7.78 -18.33 -8.36
C VAL A 66 6.53 -17.48 -8.47
N MET A 67 5.59 -17.86 -9.33
CA MET A 67 4.37 -17.08 -9.55
C MET A 67 3.49 -17.02 -8.31
N GLN A 68 3.47 -18.08 -7.50
CA GLN A 68 2.75 -18.06 -6.24
C GLN A 68 3.29 -16.98 -5.29
N GLU A 69 4.61 -16.88 -5.13
CA GLU A 69 5.23 -15.87 -4.27
C GLU A 69 5.07 -14.45 -4.81
N VAL A 70 5.14 -14.25 -6.13
CA VAL A 70 4.87 -12.94 -6.74
C VAL A 70 3.40 -12.53 -6.53
N ARG A 71 2.45 -13.48 -6.63
CA ARG A 71 1.03 -13.22 -6.31
C ARG A 71 0.84 -12.85 -4.84
N ARG A 72 1.47 -13.57 -3.92
CA ARG A 72 1.44 -13.24 -2.48
C ARG A 72 1.97 -11.83 -2.22
N MET A 73 3.06 -11.46 -2.88
CA MET A 73 3.61 -10.10 -2.81
C MET A 73 2.62 -9.05 -3.33
N HIS A 74 1.96 -9.28 -4.47
CA HIS A 74 0.92 -8.37 -4.97
C HIS A 74 -0.25 -8.21 -3.99
N THR A 75 -0.73 -9.31 -3.40
CA THR A 75 -1.80 -9.26 -2.38
C THR A 75 -1.34 -8.47 -1.16
N LEU A 76 -0.14 -8.72 -0.65
CA LEU A 76 0.43 -7.96 0.47
C LEU A 76 0.51 -6.45 0.18
N ILE A 77 0.93 -6.08 -1.03
CA ILE A 77 1.00 -4.68 -1.46
C ILE A 77 -0.40 -4.05 -1.47
N LYS A 78 -1.38 -4.73 -2.08
CA LYS A 78 -2.76 -4.26 -2.15
C LYS A 78 -3.36 -4.06 -0.75
N ASP A 79 -3.26 -5.08 0.09
CA ASP A 79 -3.82 -5.06 1.44
C ASP A 79 -3.13 -3.99 2.32
N SER A 80 -1.82 -3.82 2.15
CA SER A 80 -1.07 -2.78 2.87
C SER A 80 -1.49 -1.38 2.44
N ARG A 81 -1.70 -1.13 1.14
CA ARG A 81 -2.20 0.17 0.64
C ARG A 81 -3.58 0.49 1.21
N GLN A 82 -4.50 -0.48 1.19
CA GLN A 82 -5.82 -0.30 1.78
C GLN A 82 -5.74 0.07 3.27
N LYS A 83 -4.88 -0.61 4.04
CA LYS A 83 -4.67 -0.29 5.47
C LYS A 83 -4.09 1.11 5.68
N LEU A 84 -3.21 1.57 4.79
CA LEU A 84 -2.67 2.93 4.84
C LEU A 84 -3.73 3.99 4.53
N ASP A 85 -4.61 3.73 3.56
CA ASP A 85 -5.75 4.61 3.26
C ASP A 85 -6.71 4.70 4.45
N GLU A 86 -7.04 3.55 5.06
CA GLU A 86 -7.85 3.50 6.28
C GLU A 86 -7.17 4.24 7.45
N ALA A 87 -5.87 4.08 7.63
CA ALA A 87 -5.10 4.79 8.64
C ALA A 87 -5.12 6.31 8.42
N ARG A 88 -4.91 6.76 7.18
CA ARG A 88 -4.96 8.19 6.78
C ARG A 88 -6.33 8.80 7.08
N VAL A 89 -7.40 8.09 6.77
CA VAL A 89 -8.77 8.53 7.10
C VAL A 89 -8.99 8.59 8.62
N ASN A 90 -8.43 7.64 9.37
CA ASN A 90 -8.63 7.55 10.81
C ASN A 90 -7.86 8.62 11.60
N VAL A 91 -6.66 9.01 11.16
CA VAL A 91 -5.90 10.11 11.80
C VAL A 91 -6.55 11.47 11.57
N GLY A 92 -7.31 11.64 10.49
CA GLY A 92 -8.13 12.83 10.25
C GLY A 92 -9.38 12.91 11.12
N LYS A 93 -9.67 11.90 11.95
CA LYS A 93 -10.83 11.86 12.84
C LYS A 93 -10.37 12.04 14.29
N PRO A 94 -10.78 13.13 14.96
CA PRO A 94 -10.45 13.27 16.37
C PRO A 94 -11.12 12.18 17.21
N LYS A 95 -10.44 11.73 18.25
CA LYS A 95 -10.96 10.74 19.21
C LYS A 95 -11.46 11.46 20.46
N TYR A 96 -12.59 11.02 20.99
CA TYR A 96 -13.19 11.61 22.19
C TYR A 96 -13.53 10.53 23.20
N ASP A 97 -13.41 10.88 24.47
CA ASP A 97 -13.93 10.08 25.55
C ASP A 97 -15.46 10.31 25.67
N PRO A 98 -16.29 9.28 25.46
CA PRO A 98 -17.74 9.41 25.59
C PRO A 98 -18.21 9.62 27.05
N SER A 99 -17.35 9.34 28.04
CA SER A 99 -17.67 9.53 29.46
C SER A 99 -17.49 10.96 29.94
N ASP A 100 -16.74 11.80 29.20
CA ASP A 100 -16.52 13.20 29.53
C ASP A 100 -17.66 14.09 29.01
N MET A 101 -18.74 14.14 29.79
CA MET A 101 -19.94 14.93 29.47
C MET A 101 -19.65 16.44 29.39
N MET A 102 -18.71 16.95 30.20
CA MET A 102 -18.38 18.37 30.22
C MET A 102 -17.63 18.78 28.96
N ALA A 103 -16.66 17.97 28.52
CA ALA A 103 -15.98 18.20 27.26
C ALA A 103 -16.94 18.06 26.07
N ALA A 104 -17.89 17.13 26.11
CA ALA A 104 -18.93 16.99 25.08
C ALA A 104 -19.83 18.23 24.99
N ALA A 105 -20.23 18.81 26.13
CA ALA A 105 -21.00 20.06 26.19
C ALA A 105 -20.21 21.24 25.60
N HIS A 106 -18.94 21.39 25.98
CA HIS A 106 -18.09 22.46 25.45
C HIS A 106 -17.88 22.34 23.92
N ARG A 107 -17.63 21.14 23.39
CA ARG A 107 -17.51 20.93 21.93
C ARG A 107 -18.82 21.21 21.19
N ARG A 108 -19.97 20.93 21.82
CA ARG A 108 -21.28 21.31 21.26
C ARG A 108 -21.40 22.83 21.15
N GLU A 109 -21.06 23.58 22.19
CA GLU A 109 -21.09 25.06 22.17
C GLU A 109 -20.17 25.62 21.08
N ILE A 110 -18.97 25.05 20.91
CA ILE A 110 -18.05 25.42 19.84
C ILE A 110 -18.68 25.20 18.46
N ARG A 111 -19.33 24.05 18.21
CA ARG A 111 -20.02 23.80 16.93
C ARG A 111 -21.17 24.77 16.69
N GLU A 112 -21.95 25.07 17.73
CA GLU A 112 -23.04 26.05 17.63
C GLU A 112 -22.49 27.43 17.29
N PHE A 113 -21.39 27.85 17.94
CA PHE A 113 -20.70 29.10 17.63
C PHE A 113 -20.15 29.11 16.19
N LEU A 114 -19.50 28.05 15.73
CA LEU A 114 -18.98 27.94 14.36
C LEU A 114 -20.07 28.13 13.30
N ARG A 115 -21.32 27.73 13.57
CA ARG A 115 -22.45 27.96 12.66
C ARG A 115 -22.91 29.42 12.60
N THR A 116 -22.67 30.19 13.66
CA THR A 116 -23.09 31.61 13.74
C THR A 116 -22.17 32.57 13.00
N VAL A 117 -20.90 32.18 12.81
CA VAL A 117 -19.91 33.00 12.09
C VAL A 117 -19.98 32.74 10.58
N ASP A 118 -19.50 33.70 9.78
CA ASP A 118 -19.39 33.53 8.33
C ASP A 118 -18.33 32.48 7.95
N THR A 119 -18.37 32.04 6.69
CA THR A 119 -17.49 30.97 6.20
C THR A 119 -16.00 31.31 6.31
N SER A 120 -15.61 32.57 6.07
CA SER A 120 -14.20 32.98 6.14
C SER A 120 -13.71 32.96 7.59
N GLN A 121 -14.50 33.52 8.51
CA GLN A 121 -14.19 33.49 9.94
C GLN A 121 -14.18 32.04 10.46
N ARG A 122 -15.14 31.21 10.06
CA ARG A 122 -15.19 29.78 10.41
C ARG A 122 -13.90 29.08 10.02
N LEU A 123 -13.47 29.21 8.76
CA LEU A 123 -12.22 28.61 8.28
C LEU A 123 -11.00 29.13 9.03
N SER A 124 -10.94 30.43 9.36
CA SER A 124 -9.84 30.98 10.16
C SER A 124 -9.75 30.36 11.56
N LEU A 125 -10.89 29.99 12.15
CA LEU A 125 -10.98 29.37 13.47
C LEU A 125 -10.59 27.88 13.47
N VAL A 126 -10.70 27.17 12.33
CA VAL A 126 -10.40 25.73 12.25
C VAL A 126 -9.10 25.41 11.50
N LEU A 127 -8.68 26.25 10.55
CA LEU A 127 -7.47 26.08 9.74
C LEU A 127 -6.36 27.07 10.07
N GLY A 128 -6.68 28.18 10.77
CA GLY A 128 -5.70 29.22 11.06
C GLY A 128 -4.43 28.69 11.73
N GLU A 129 -3.29 29.30 11.43
CA GLU A 129 -2.00 28.92 12.02
C GLU A 129 -2.01 29.03 13.56
N LYS A 130 -2.76 30.01 14.06
CA LYS A 130 -3.00 30.24 15.51
C LYS A 130 -4.35 29.72 15.98
N ALA A 131 -5.03 28.91 15.18
CA ALA A 131 -6.31 28.33 15.56
C ALA A 131 -6.11 27.37 16.74
N ASP A 132 -6.99 27.46 17.73
CA ASP A 132 -7.01 26.51 18.83
C ASP A 132 -7.45 25.12 18.28
N PRO A 133 -6.66 24.05 18.48
CA PRO A 133 -6.96 22.71 17.99
C PRO A 133 -8.36 22.21 18.39
N ILE A 134 -8.94 22.69 19.49
CA ILE A 134 -10.26 22.27 19.94
C ILE A 134 -11.37 22.66 18.96
N PHE A 135 -11.20 23.73 18.17
CA PHE A 135 -12.18 24.14 17.16
C PHE A 135 -12.22 23.18 15.99
N ALA A 136 -11.05 22.81 15.45
CA ALA A 136 -10.96 21.81 14.40
C ALA A 136 -11.50 20.46 14.91
N ALA A 137 -11.11 20.06 16.12
CA ALA A 137 -11.61 18.83 16.73
C ALA A 137 -13.13 18.87 16.88
N ALA A 138 -13.71 19.91 17.50
CA ALA A 138 -15.16 20.01 17.68
C ALA A 138 -15.92 20.03 16.35
N ALA A 139 -15.36 20.68 15.32
CA ALA A 139 -15.97 20.79 14.00
C ALA A 139 -16.05 19.45 13.26
N LEU A 140 -15.12 18.53 13.54
CA LEU A 140 -14.99 17.21 12.91
C LEU A 140 -15.66 16.07 13.71
N GLU A 141 -16.13 16.33 14.94
CA GLU A 141 -16.73 15.30 15.82
C GLU A 141 -17.99 14.66 15.23
N LEU A 142 -18.82 15.48 14.57
CA LEU A 142 -20.12 15.13 14.04
C LEU A 142 -20.17 15.40 12.53
N PRO A 143 -21.19 14.92 11.81
CA PRO A 143 -21.36 15.22 10.39
C PRO A 143 -21.24 16.73 10.11
N THR A 144 -20.65 17.07 8.98
CA THR A 144 -20.22 18.42 8.58
C THR A 144 -21.36 19.45 8.59
N VAL A 145 -22.60 18.99 8.40
CA VAL A 145 -23.84 19.77 8.56
C VAL A 145 -24.00 20.39 9.95
N VAL A 146 -23.47 19.75 11.00
CA VAL A 146 -23.59 20.20 12.40
C VAL A 146 -22.57 21.30 12.72
N SER A 147 -21.42 21.33 12.07
CA SER A 147 -20.43 22.41 12.19
C SER A 147 -20.61 23.53 11.15
N GLY A 148 -21.46 23.30 10.15
CA GLY A 148 -21.68 24.23 9.03
C GLY A 148 -20.55 24.22 8.01
N LEU A 149 -19.62 23.26 8.06
CA LEU A 149 -18.57 23.12 7.06
C LEU A 149 -19.13 22.38 5.84
N PRO A 150 -18.96 22.90 4.61
CA PRO A 150 -19.10 22.11 3.39
C PRO A 150 -18.11 20.92 3.39
N GLU A 151 -18.45 19.83 2.71
CA GLU A 151 -17.63 18.61 2.75
C GLU A 151 -16.21 18.82 2.20
N GLU A 152 -16.05 19.63 1.16
CA GLU A 152 -14.73 20.00 0.61
C GLU A 152 -13.85 20.71 1.65
N GLN A 153 -14.44 21.62 2.44
CA GLN A 153 -13.74 22.32 3.51
C GLN A 153 -13.43 21.37 4.67
N ALA A 154 -14.36 20.48 5.00
CA ALA A 154 -14.13 19.48 6.04
C ALA A 154 -12.99 18.52 5.67
N ALA A 155 -12.84 18.14 4.40
CA ALA A 155 -11.70 17.36 3.94
C ALA A 155 -10.37 18.07 4.22
N MET A 156 -10.27 19.36 3.88
CA MET A 156 -9.10 20.19 4.18
C MET A 156 -8.84 20.31 5.69
N VAL A 157 -9.89 20.46 6.51
CA VAL A 157 -9.75 20.50 7.98
C VAL A 157 -9.26 19.17 8.54
N ARG A 158 -9.71 18.03 8.00
CA ARG A 158 -9.21 16.70 8.42
C ARG A 158 -7.74 16.51 8.09
N GLU A 159 -7.30 16.96 6.92
CA GLU A 159 -5.89 16.90 6.50
C GLU A 159 -5.01 17.73 7.43
N VAL A 160 -5.33 19.01 7.61
CA VAL A 160 -4.58 19.90 8.53
C VAL A 160 -4.65 19.40 9.98
N TYR A 161 -5.79 18.85 10.41
CA TYR A 161 -5.90 18.24 11.73
C TYR A 161 -4.95 17.05 11.88
N ALA A 162 -4.89 16.16 10.90
CA ALA A 162 -3.98 15.01 10.90
C ALA A 162 -2.52 15.45 10.92
N GLU A 163 -2.14 16.45 10.10
CA GLU A 163 -0.77 17.00 10.06
C GLU A 163 -0.32 17.57 11.40
N ARG A 164 -1.22 18.28 12.09
CA ARG A 164 -0.90 18.90 13.38
C ARG A 164 -0.86 17.91 14.54
N ASN A 165 -1.73 16.92 14.55
CA ASN A 165 -1.94 16.05 15.71
C ASN A 165 -1.27 14.67 15.58
N HIS A 166 -0.97 14.23 14.36
CA HIS A 166 -0.44 12.90 14.07
C HIS A 166 0.71 12.92 13.02
N PRO A 167 1.70 13.83 13.13
CA PRO A 167 2.77 13.95 12.14
C PRO A 167 3.63 12.67 12.03
N ASP A 168 3.85 11.98 13.15
CA ASP A 168 4.57 10.71 13.23
C ASP A 168 3.86 9.59 12.47
N VAL A 169 2.53 9.53 12.57
CA VAL A 169 1.72 8.54 11.84
C VAL A 169 1.72 8.85 10.34
N LEU A 170 1.64 10.12 9.95
CA LEU A 170 1.72 10.51 8.54
C LEU A 170 3.09 10.22 7.94
N GLU A 171 4.17 10.48 8.67
CA GLU A 171 5.52 10.10 8.25
C GLU A 171 5.62 8.58 8.06
N HIS A 172 5.08 7.80 8.99
CA HIS A 172 5.03 6.34 8.87
C HIS A 172 4.24 5.90 7.63
N ILE A 173 3.09 6.52 7.36
CA ILE A 173 2.29 6.24 6.16
C ILE A 173 3.13 6.52 4.91
N GLN A 174 3.74 7.69 4.82
CA GLN A 174 4.54 8.10 3.67
C GLN A 174 5.70 7.13 3.39
N VAL A 175 6.53 6.84 4.40
CA VAL A 175 7.67 5.93 4.25
C VAL A 175 7.22 4.55 3.78
N ARG A 176 6.09 4.06 4.30
CA ARG A 176 5.56 2.76 3.91
C ARG A 176 4.97 2.78 2.49
N GLU A 177 4.32 3.86 2.07
CA GLU A 177 3.84 4.02 0.68
C GLU A 177 4.98 3.98 -0.33
N GLU A 178 6.07 4.71 -0.06
CA GLU A 178 7.25 4.72 -0.91
C GLU A 178 7.87 3.32 -1.01
N ALA A 179 7.98 2.59 0.11
CA ALA A 179 8.46 1.21 0.10
C ALA A 179 7.56 0.28 -0.73
N LEU A 180 6.23 0.41 -0.59
CA LEU A 180 5.26 -0.37 -1.37
C LEU A 180 5.31 -0.04 -2.86
N GLU A 181 5.62 1.20 -3.25
CA GLU A 181 5.83 1.59 -4.64
C GLU A 181 7.05 0.89 -5.24
N VAL A 182 8.19 0.91 -4.55
CA VAL A 182 9.40 0.22 -5.02
C VAL A 182 9.16 -1.29 -5.12
N MET A 183 8.47 -1.86 -4.13
CA MET A 183 8.11 -3.28 -4.12
C MET A 183 7.19 -3.65 -5.29
N ALA A 184 6.21 -2.81 -5.63
CA ALA A 184 5.33 -3.00 -6.78
C ALA A 184 6.09 -2.92 -8.12
N ALA A 185 7.04 -1.99 -8.24
CA ALA A 185 7.90 -1.90 -9.41
C ALA A 185 8.76 -3.16 -9.55
N PHE A 186 9.38 -3.63 -8.46
CA PHE A 186 10.14 -4.87 -8.45
C PHE A 186 9.30 -6.08 -8.85
N ALA A 187 8.11 -6.22 -8.27
CA ALA A 187 7.16 -7.28 -8.59
C ALA A 187 6.82 -7.33 -10.08
N SER A 188 6.58 -6.15 -10.66
CA SER A 188 6.24 -5.99 -12.08
C SER A 188 7.40 -6.38 -12.99
N VAL A 189 8.62 -5.92 -12.67
CA VAL A 189 9.84 -6.27 -13.43
C VAL A 189 10.11 -7.77 -13.33
N PHE A 190 10.01 -8.34 -12.13
CA PHE A 190 10.27 -9.76 -11.92
C PHE A 190 9.22 -10.65 -12.60
N LYS A 191 7.94 -10.27 -12.57
CA LYS A 191 6.87 -10.92 -13.33
C LYS A 191 7.16 -10.94 -14.84
N GLU A 192 7.62 -9.81 -15.38
CA GLU A 192 8.01 -9.71 -16.80
C GLU A 192 9.24 -10.58 -17.14
N ASP A 193 10.20 -10.68 -16.22
CA ASP A 193 11.36 -11.57 -16.42
C ASP A 193 10.96 -13.05 -16.35
N VAL A 194 10.04 -13.44 -15.47
CA VAL A 194 9.44 -14.78 -15.46
C VAL A 194 8.75 -15.09 -16.79
N ARG A 195 8.00 -14.13 -17.35
CA ARG A 195 7.36 -14.28 -18.67
C ARG A 195 8.38 -14.57 -19.77
N LYS A 196 9.44 -13.77 -19.84
CA LYS A 196 10.52 -13.95 -20.82
C LYS A 196 11.21 -15.29 -20.66
N GLN A 197 11.51 -15.69 -19.41
CA GLN A 197 12.15 -16.97 -19.13
C GLN A 197 11.25 -18.16 -19.50
N ALA A 198 9.94 -18.03 -19.30
CA ALA A 198 8.94 -19.02 -19.70
C ALA A 198 8.74 -19.13 -21.22
N GLY A 199 9.32 -18.23 -22.02
CA GLY A 199 9.17 -18.23 -23.48
C GLY A 199 7.73 -17.95 -23.93
N ILE A 200 6.95 -17.21 -23.14
CA ILE A 200 5.56 -16.87 -23.47
C ILE A 200 5.52 -15.44 -24.01
N ASP A 201 5.52 -15.30 -25.33
CA ASP A 201 5.49 -13.99 -26.00
C ASP A 201 4.12 -13.32 -25.90
N ASN A 202 3.05 -14.10 -25.90
CA ASN A 202 1.69 -13.60 -25.73
C ASN A 202 1.43 -13.20 -24.28
N LYS A 203 1.43 -11.89 -24.01
CA LYS A 203 1.14 -11.34 -22.68
C LYS A 203 -0.19 -11.83 -22.11
N LYS A 204 -1.26 -11.92 -22.92
CA LYS A 204 -2.57 -12.38 -22.43
C LYS A 204 -2.53 -13.84 -21.96
N ALA A 205 -1.82 -14.70 -22.70
CA ALA A 205 -1.64 -16.09 -22.31
C ALA A 205 -0.83 -16.21 -21.00
N PHE A 206 0.18 -15.37 -20.84
CA PHE A 206 0.96 -15.32 -19.60
C PHE A 206 0.12 -14.82 -18.42
N GLU A 207 -0.69 -13.77 -18.60
CA GLU A 207 -1.57 -13.26 -17.55
C GLU A 207 -2.59 -14.32 -17.09
N ALA A 208 -3.23 -15.01 -18.05
CA ALA A 208 -4.14 -16.11 -17.72
C ALA A 208 -3.44 -17.23 -16.92
N TRP A 209 -2.21 -17.57 -17.29
CA TRP A 209 -1.41 -18.54 -16.55
C TRP A 209 -1.00 -18.04 -15.16
N TYR A 210 -0.58 -16.78 -15.06
CA TYR A 210 -0.21 -16.15 -13.80
C TYR A 210 -1.39 -16.16 -12.82
N ASP A 211 -2.60 -15.81 -13.28
CA ASP A 211 -3.79 -15.74 -12.46
C ASP A 211 -4.28 -17.13 -12.03
N THR A 212 -4.36 -18.08 -12.97
CA THR A 212 -4.96 -19.40 -12.74
C THR A 212 -3.97 -20.45 -12.24
N GLY A 213 -2.66 -20.24 -12.44
CA GLY A 213 -1.63 -21.27 -12.30
C GLY A 213 -1.68 -22.36 -13.37
N THR A 214 -2.63 -22.30 -14.32
CA THR A 214 -2.83 -23.32 -15.35
C THR A 214 -2.03 -22.95 -16.60
N GLU A 215 -1.13 -23.82 -17.03
CA GLU A 215 -0.26 -23.59 -18.20
C GLU A 215 -1.13 -23.33 -19.45
N PRO A 216 -0.81 -22.32 -20.28
CA PRO A 216 -1.59 -22.07 -21.48
C PRO A 216 -1.38 -23.21 -22.47
N GLU A 217 -2.46 -23.68 -23.10
CA GLU A 217 -2.37 -24.69 -24.15
C GLU A 217 -1.41 -24.22 -25.24
N ALA A 218 -0.52 -25.12 -25.69
CA ALA A 218 0.41 -24.81 -26.76
C ALA A 218 -0.39 -24.49 -28.03
N ALA A 219 -0.22 -23.27 -28.54
CA ALA A 219 -0.72 -22.88 -29.86
C ALA A 219 0.13 -23.50 -30.98
#